data_AF-A0A0H5CGV7-F1
#
_entry.id   AF-A0A0H5CGV7-F1
#
_cell.length_a   1.000
_cell.length_b   1.000
_cell.length_c   1.000
_cell.angle_alpha   90.00
_cell.angle_beta   90.00
_cell.angle_gamma   90.00
#
_symmetry.space_group_name_H-M   'P 1'
#
loop_
_entity.id
_entity.type
_entity.pdbx_description
1 polymer ?
#
loop_
_entity_poly.entity_id
_entity_poly.type
_entity_poly.pdbx_seq_one_letter_code
_entity_poly.pdbx_strand_id
1 'polypeptide(L)'
;MPMDGRFTIDEAVEKMLGGYTVNPDGFGPIAADAEKEWTAKITKLAVNALLYLCSKTPDIEEILARPGKRKPGKAKTSTGRPAKPPRLIKTGWRLGPNLMRMRAAAAAGDITPGAGKQGPQHRRCHFKIVWCGPGRTEPQSVFVLPYQTHKELLGLDVERIVVPVRAV
;
A
#
# COMPACT_ATOMS: atom_id res chain seq x y z
N MET A 1 9.99 -6.83 6.82
CA MET A 1 10.83 -7.01 5.61
C MET A 1 11.84 -5.88 5.56
N PRO A 2 13.09 -6.17 5.15
CA PRO A 2 14.14 -5.16 5.06
C PRO A 2 13.96 -4.28 3.80
N MET A 3 14.09 -2.96 3.98
CA MET A 3 14.05 -1.93 2.94
C MET A 3 15.35 -1.85 2.13
N ASP A 4 16.50 -2.28 2.68
CA ASP A 4 17.81 -2.31 2.00
C ASP A 4 18.68 -3.55 2.37
N GLY A 5 18.09 -4.58 2.97
CA GLY A 5 18.82 -5.75 3.50
C GLY A 5 19.51 -5.52 4.86
N ARG A 6 19.52 -4.28 5.38
CA ARG A 6 20.10 -3.90 6.68
C ARG A 6 19.14 -3.13 7.59
N PHE A 7 18.03 -2.64 7.04
CA PHE A 7 17.09 -1.77 7.70
C PHE A 7 15.66 -2.27 7.48
N THR A 8 14.91 -2.58 8.54
CA THR A 8 13.51 -3.02 8.42
C THR A 8 12.51 -1.87 8.61
N ILE A 9 11.28 -2.05 8.09
CA ILE A 9 10.19 -1.09 8.39
C ILE A 9 9.94 -1.01 9.91
N ASP A 10 10.11 -2.13 10.62
CA ASP A 10 9.92 -2.18 12.06
C ASP A 10 11.00 -1.34 12.78
N GLU A 11 12.27 -1.45 12.37
CA GLU A 11 13.35 -0.57 12.85
C GLU A 11 13.13 0.90 12.47
N ALA A 12 12.58 1.16 11.28
CA ALA A 12 12.28 2.52 10.84
C ALA A 12 11.21 3.17 11.73
N VAL A 13 10.15 2.42 12.04
CA VAL A 13 9.06 2.86 12.92
C VAL A 13 9.56 3.01 14.35
N GLU A 14 10.36 2.05 14.84
CA GLU A 14 10.94 2.11 16.18
C GLU A 14 11.87 3.33 16.33
N LYS A 15 12.75 3.58 15.36
CA LYS A 15 13.62 4.75 15.35
C LYS A 15 12.83 6.05 15.25
N MET A 16 11.77 6.08 14.44
CA MET A 16 10.88 7.23 14.33
C MET A 16 10.18 7.51 15.65
N LEU A 17 9.64 6.48 16.32
CA LEU A 17 8.94 6.59 17.59
C LEU A 17 9.85 6.75 18.81
N GLY A 18 11.12 6.37 18.71
CA GLY A 18 12.11 6.54 19.77
C GLY A 18 12.36 8.00 20.15
N GLY A 19 12.05 8.94 19.26
CA GLY A 19 12.06 10.38 19.53
C GLY A 19 10.77 10.93 20.15
N TYR A 20 9.72 10.12 20.27
CA TYR A 20 8.43 10.54 20.82
C TYR A 20 8.26 10.00 22.25
N THR A 21 8.15 10.90 23.21
CA THR A 21 7.76 10.55 24.58
C THR A 21 6.24 10.64 24.69
N VAL A 22 5.57 9.50 24.90
CA VAL A 22 4.16 9.50 25.32
C VAL A 22 4.11 10.10 26.71
N ASN A 23 3.32 11.15 26.90
CA ASN A 23 3.24 11.84 28.18
C ASN A 23 2.52 10.93 29.20
N PRO A 24 3.21 10.40 30.23
CA PRO A 24 2.65 9.37 31.11
C PRO A 24 1.49 9.89 31.97
N ASP A 25 1.39 11.21 32.14
CA ASP A 25 0.39 11.87 33.00
C ASP A 25 -1.04 11.80 32.45
N GLY A 26 -1.22 11.45 31.16
CA GLY A 26 -2.53 11.40 30.52
C GLY A 26 -3.28 10.07 30.68
N PHE A 27 -2.57 8.95 30.82
CA PHE A 27 -3.17 7.61 30.69
C PHE A 27 -2.59 6.53 31.63
N GLY A 28 -1.51 6.78 32.38
CA GLY A 28 -0.88 5.80 33.27
C GLY A 28 0.02 4.77 32.55
N PRO A 29 0.87 4.01 33.27
CA PRO A 29 1.98 3.25 32.68
C PRO A 29 1.53 2.09 31.76
N ILE A 30 0.49 1.35 32.12
CA ILE A 30 -0.04 0.25 31.30
C ILE A 30 -0.65 0.78 30.00
N ALA A 31 -1.27 1.96 30.06
CA ALA A 31 -1.85 2.59 28.88
C ALA A 31 -0.77 3.19 27.97
N ALA A 32 0.34 3.69 28.52
CA ALA A 32 1.45 4.22 27.74
C ALA A 32 2.09 3.14 26.84
N ASP A 33 2.26 1.91 27.34
CA ASP A 33 2.76 0.79 26.54
C ASP A 33 1.78 0.38 25.44
N ALA A 34 0.48 0.27 25.77
CA ALA A 34 -0.57 -0.02 24.79
C ALA A 34 -0.71 1.07 23.72
N GLU A 35 -0.57 2.34 24.11
CA GLU A 35 -0.58 3.49 23.21
C GLU A 35 0.64 3.49 22.29
N LYS A 36 1.83 3.15 22.81
CA LYS A 36 3.04 3.01 22.02
C LYS A 36 2.92 1.89 21.00
N GLU A 37 2.36 0.74 21.38
CA GLU A 37 2.11 -0.38 20.46
C GLU A 37 1.09 0.01 19.37
N TRP A 38 0.01 0.66 19.76
CA TRP A 38 -1.00 1.14 18.82
C TRP A 38 -0.44 2.18 17.84
N THR A 39 0.33 3.14 18.34
CA THR A 39 1.01 4.15 17.54
C THR A 39 2.00 3.51 16.57
N ALA A 40 2.77 2.51 17.01
CA ALA A 40 3.65 1.73 16.12
C ALA A 40 2.88 1.05 14.99
N LYS A 41 1.71 0.45 15.28
CA LYS A 41 0.86 -0.16 14.25
C LYS A 41 0.36 0.86 13.23
N ILE A 42 -0.12 2.03 13.68
CA ILE A 42 -0.62 3.09 12.78
C ILE A 42 0.53 3.69 11.96
N THR A 43 1.66 4.01 12.58
CA THR A 43 2.83 4.53 11.88
C THR A 43 3.35 3.54 10.84
N LYS A 44 3.39 2.25 11.17
CA LYS A 44 3.73 1.19 10.21
C LYS A 44 2.77 1.16 9.02
N LEU A 45 1.46 1.31 9.24
CA LEU A 45 0.48 1.40 8.15
C LEU A 45 0.71 2.65 7.29
N ALA A 46 0.96 3.81 7.90
CA ALA A 46 1.21 5.05 7.19
C ALA A 46 2.49 5.00 6.34
N VAL A 47 3.59 4.50 6.91
CA VAL A 47 4.86 4.32 6.19
C VAL A 47 4.69 3.36 5.02
N ASN A 48 3.99 2.24 5.20
CA ASN A 48 3.72 1.31 4.10
C ASN A 48 2.88 1.95 2.98
N ALA A 49 1.88 2.75 3.34
CA ALA A 49 1.06 3.47 2.36
C ALA A 49 1.89 4.52 1.59
N LEU A 50 2.78 5.23 2.27
CA LEU A 50 3.71 6.18 1.63
C LEU A 50 4.70 5.48 0.71
N LEU A 51 5.32 4.38 1.15
CA LEU A 51 6.21 3.58 0.31
C LEU A 51 5.50 3.06 -0.94
N TYR A 52 4.23 2.69 -0.81
CA TYR A 52 3.41 2.27 -1.94
C TYR A 52 3.22 3.42 -2.94
N LEU A 53 2.86 4.62 -2.46
CA LEU A 53 2.70 5.82 -3.28
C LEU A 53 4.01 6.30 -3.92
N CYS A 54 5.15 6.10 -3.25
CA CYS A 54 6.48 6.44 -3.74
C CYS A 54 7.10 5.34 -4.61
N SER A 55 6.45 4.19 -4.78
CA SER A 55 6.95 3.14 -5.66
C SER A 55 6.97 3.59 -7.12
N LYS A 56 7.79 2.96 -7.97
CA LYS A 56 7.90 3.32 -9.39
C LYS A 56 6.59 3.19 -10.15
N THR A 57 5.75 2.26 -9.74
CA THR A 57 4.53 1.89 -10.46
C THR A 57 3.35 1.69 -9.48
N PRO A 58 2.88 2.76 -8.83
CA PRO A 58 1.76 2.66 -7.91
C PRO A 58 0.46 2.49 -8.72
N ASP A 59 -0.43 1.61 -8.27
CA ASP A 59 -1.78 1.52 -8.84
C ASP A 59 -2.60 2.70 -8.30
N ILE A 60 -2.58 3.80 -9.06
CA ILE A 60 -3.27 5.05 -8.78
C ILE A 60 -4.11 5.49 -9.98
N GLU A 61 -5.28 6.04 -9.71
CA GLU A 61 -6.16 6.65 -10.69
C GLU A 61 -6.55 8.05 -10.18
N GLU A 62 -6.20 9.09 -10.93
CA GLU A 62 -6.63 10.45 -10.58
C GLU A 62 -8.13 10.58 -10.83
N ILE A 63 -8.88 10.94 -9.78
CA ILE A 63 -10.28 11.32 -9.94
C ILE A 63 -10.25 12.72 -10.52
N LEU A 64 -10.51 12.81 -11.84
CA LEU A 64 -10.82 14.09 -12.45
C LEU A 64 -12.06 14.64 -11.74
N ALA A 65 -11.84 15.57 -10.80
CA ALA A 65 -12.93 16.26 -10.16
C ALA A 65 -13.72 16.95 -11.28
N ARG A 66 -14.95 16.49 -11.54
CA ARG A 66 -15.88 17.30 -12.32
C ARG A 66 -15.90 18.67 -11.64
N PRO A 67 -15.73 19.79 -12.38
CA PRO A 67 -15.84 21.10 -11.78
C PRO A 67 -17.23 21.21 -11.17
N GLY A 68 -17.33 20.96 -9.87
CA GLY A 68 -18.55 21.16 -9.13
C GLY A 68 -18.86 22.63 -9.27
N LYS A 69 -20.05 22.96 -9.78
CA LYS A 69 -20.62 24.30 -9.73
C LYS A 69 -20.80 24.67 -8.24
N ARG A 70 -19.72 24.98 -7.53
CA ARG A 70 -19.80 25.63 -6.23
C ARG A 70 -20.35 27.01 -6.52
N LYS A 71 -21.59 27.27 -6.10
CA LYS A 71 -22.11 28.64 -6.03
C LYS A 71 -21.05 29.48 -5.30
N PRO A 72 -20.65 30.65 -5.83
CA PRO A 72 -19.68 31.49 -5.14
C PRO A 72 -20.28 31.89 -3.80
N GLY A 73 -19.85 31.22 -2.72
CA GLY A 73 -20.05 31.71 -1.38
C GLY A 73 -19.34 33.05 -1.30
N LYS A 74 -20.05 34.11 -0.90
CA LYS A 74 -19.51 35.47 -0.75
C LYS A 74 -18.22 35.40 0.07
N ALA A 75 -17.08 35.42 -0.60
CA ALA A 75 -15.78 35.42 0.04
C ALA A 75 -15.63 36.78 0.73
N LYS A 76 -15.67 36.78 2.07
CA LYS A 76 -15.16 37.92 2.83
C LYS A 76 -13.71 38.10 2.40
N THR A 77 -13.42 39.31 1.94
CA THR A 77 -12.13 39.87 1.59
C THR A 77 -11.02 39.35 2.49
N SER A 78 -10.28 38.35 2.01
CA SER A 78 -8.91 38.09 2.44
C SER A 78 -8.09 38.01 1.17
N THR A 79 -6.98 38.72 1.14
CA THR A 79 -6.01 38.87 0.05
C THR A 79 -5.27 37.56 -0.31
N GLY A 80 -5.81 36.40 0.08
CA GLY A 80 -5.28 35.08 -0.21
C GLY A 80 -5.79 34.53 -1.54
N ARG A 81 -4.88 34.00 -2.35
CA ARG A 81 -5.18 33.24 -3.57
C ARG A 81 -6.28 32.19 -3.27
N PRO A 82 -7.32 32.07 -4.11
CA PRO A 82 -8.39 31.11 -3.85
C PRO A 82 -7.80 29.70 -3.69
N ALA A 83 -8.16 29.02 -2.59
CA ALA A 83 -7.68 27.69 -2.29
C ALA A 83 -8.03 26.75 -3.45
N LYS A 84 -7.01 26.17 -4.09
CA LYS A 84 -7.22 25.15 -5.12
C LYS A 84 -7.98 23.98 -4.47
N PRO A 85 -8.99 23.40 -5.15
CA PRO A 85 -9.66 22.23 -4.62
C PRO A 85 -8.65 21.09 -4.41
N PRO A 86 -8.83 20.26 -3.36
CA PRO A 86 -7.96 19.11 -3.13
C PRO A 86 -8.04 18.14 -4.32
N ARG A 87 -6.89 17.62 -4.74
CA ARG A 87 -6.82 16.53 -5.73
C ARG A 87 -7.19 15.23 -5.03
N LEU A 88 -8.10 14.46 -5.63
CA LEU A 88 -8.50 13.15 -5.13
C LEU A 88 -7.87 12.08 -6.02
N ILE A 89 -7.16 11.14 -5.39
CA ILE A 89 -6.48 10.05 -6.09
C ILE A 89 -7.00 8.74 -5.48
N LYS A 90 -7.52 7.86 -6.32
CA LYS A 90 -7.84 6.49 -5.91
C LYS A 90 -6.54 5.69 -5.86
N THR A 91 -6.34 4.95 -4.79
CA THR A 91 -5.23 4.00 -4.64
C THR A 91 -5.76 2.58 -4.69
N GLY A 92 -5.00 1.65 -5.29
CA GLY A 92 -5.37 0.24 -5.38
C GLY A 92 -6.64 -0.01 -6.21
N TRP A 93 -6.96 0.88 -7.15
CA TRP A 93 -8.19 0.83 -7.96
C TRP A 93 -8.31 -0.45 -8.79
N ARG A 94 -7.20 -0.95 -9.35
CA ARG A 94 -7.17 -2.21 -10.10
C ARG A 94 -6.91 -3.39 -9.17
N LEU A 95 -6.07 -3.20 -8.16
CA LEU A 95 -5.65 -4.27 -7.26
C LEU A 95 -6.77 -4.74 -6.33
N GLY A 96 -7.49 -3.82 -5.70
CA GLY A 96 -8.54 -4.12 -4.73
C GLY A 96 -9.62 -5.03 -5.30
N PRO A 97 -10.27 -4.66 -6.42
CA PRO A 97 -11.30 -5.49 -7.06
C PRO A 97 -10.79 -6.87 -7.46
N ASN A 98 -9.56 -6.95 -8.02
CA ASN A 98 -8.97 -8.23 -8.41
C ASN A 98 -8.69 -9.13 -7.20
N LEU A 99 -8.18 -8.58 -6.09
CA LEU A 99 -8.01 -9.31 -4.84
C LEU A 99 -9.33 -9.83 -4.28
N MET A 100 -10.40 -9.02 -4.34
CA MET A 100 -11.72 -9.45 -3.89
C MET A 100 -12.26 -10.59 -4.76
N ARG A 101 -12.13 -10.50 -6.09
CA ARG A 101 -12.51 -11.58 -7.02
C ARG A 101 -11.76 -12.88 -6.72
N MET A 102 -10.45 -12.77 -6.48
CA MET A 102 -9.61 -13.92 -6.17
C MET A 102 -9.99 -14.58 -4.84
N ARG A 103 -10.29 -13.78 -3.81
CA ARG A 103 -10.80 -14.28 -2.52
C ARG A 103 -12.16 -14.94 -2.67
N ALA A 104 -13.06 -14.35 -3.45
CA ALA A 104 -14.39 -14.91 -3.70
C ALA A 104 -14.30 -16.26 -4.43
N ALA A 105 -13.46 -16.37 -5.46
CA ALA A 105 -13.24 -17.62 -6.19
C ALA A 105 -12.64 -18.72 -5.29
N ALA A 106 -11.67 -18.36 -4.45
CA ALA A 106 -11.07 -19.29 -3.50
C ALA A 106 -12.06 -19.76 -2.42
N ALA A 107 -13.03 -18.93 -2.04
CA ALA A 107 -14.07 -19.29 -1.08
C ALA A 107 -15.21 -20.11 -1.71
N ALA A 108 -15.47 -19.94 -3.01
CA ALA A 108 -16.56 -20.60 -3.72
C ALA A 108 -16.20 -21.99 -4.26
N GLY A 109 -14.91 -22.30 -4.44
CA GLY A 109 -14.47 -23.57 -5.01
C GLY A 109 -14.10 -24.61 -3.95
N ASP A 110 -14.69 -25.81 -4.05
CA ASP A 110 -14.13 -27.05 -3.48
C ASP A 110 -12.90 -27.46 -4.30
N ILE A 111 -11.82 -26.71 -4.15
CA ILE A 111 -10.59 -26.95 -4.90
C ILE A 111 -9.86 -28.07 -4.19
N THR A 112 -10.13 -29.29 -4.64
CA THR A 112 -9.37 -30.46 -4.21
C THR A 112 -8.17 -30.61 -5.15
N PRO A 113 -6.96 -30.16 -4.77
CA PRO A 113 -5.80 -30.46 -5.58
C PRO A 113 -5.62 -31.98 -5.65
N GLY A 114 -5.34 -32.49 -6.85
CA GLY A 114 -5.06 -33.93 -7.02
C GLY A 114 -3.87 -34.36 -6.15
N ALA A 115 -3.81 -35.66 -5.83
CA ALA A 115 -2.79 -36.23 -4.95
C ALA A 115 -1.37 -35.75 -5.35
N GLY A 116 -0.65 -35.16 -4.40
CA GLY A 116 0.70 -34.62 -4.59
C GLY A 116 0.79 -33.22 -5.20
N LYS A 117 -0.33 -32.54 -5.51
CA LYS A 117 -0.34 -31.16 -5.99
C LYS A 117 -0.67 -30.18 -4.87
N GLN A 118 -0.02 -29.01 -4.90
CA GLN A 118 -0.33 -27.91 -3.99
C GLN A 118 -1.59 -27.19 -4.45
N GLY A 119 -2.53 -26.96 -3.53
CA GLY A 119 -3.71 -26.14 -3.80
C GLY A 119 -3.35 -24.66 -4.08
N PRO A 120 -4.29 -23.87 -4.62
CA PRO A 120 -4.05 -22.46 -4.88
C PRO A 120 -3.79 -21.69 -3.58
N GLN A 121 -2.71 -20.92 -3.53
CA GLN A 121 -2.33 -20.14 -2.35
C GLN A 121 -2.25 -18.66 -2.65
N HIS A 122 -2.76 -17.85 -1.72
CA HIS A 122 -2.65 -16.42 -1.78
C HIS A 122 -1.28 -15.93 -1.29
N ARG A 123 -0.48 -15.35 -2.18
CA ARG A 123 0.79 -14.70 -1.84
C ARG A 123 0.54 -13.21 -1.59
N ARG A 124 0.90 -12.76 -0.39
CA ARG A 124 0.75 -11.36 0.03
C ARG A 124 1.70 -10.46 -0.77
N CYS A 125 1.26 -9.22 -0.96
CA CYS A 125 2.09 -8.16 -1.49
C CYS A 125 3.27 -7.88 -0.57
N HIS A 126 4.39 -7.45 -1.14
CA HIS A 126 5.57 -7.06 -0.38
C HIS A 126 6.47 -6.15 -1.22
N PHE A 127 7.32 -5.37 -0.55
CA PHE A 127 8.39 -4.65 -1.23
C PHE A 127 9.59 -5.58 -1.44
N LYS A 128 10.20 -5.49 -2.61
CA LYS A 128 11.44 -6.18 -2.95
C LYS A 128 12.44 -5.16 -3.47
N ILE A 129 13.70 -5.30 -3.06
CA ILE A 129 14.80 -4.55 -3.64
C ILE A 129 15.27 -5.26 -4.91
N VAL A 130 15.37 -4.52 -5.99
CA VAL A 130 16.02 -4.96 -7.23
C VAL A 130 17.21 -4.05 -7.50
N TRP A 131 18.32 -4.63 -7.92
CA TRP A 131 19.50 -3.85 -8.29
C TRP A 131 19.44 -3.50 -9.78
N CYS A 132 19.40 -2.21 -10.07
CA CYS A 132 19.25 -1.59 -11.38
C CYS A 132 20.53 -0.81 -11.77
N GLY A 133 20.54 -0.25 -12.98
CA GLY A 133 21.65 0.57 -13.49
C GLY A 133 22.82 -0.22 -14.07
N PRO A 134 23.80 0.46 -14.70
CA PRO A 134 25.00 -0.19 -15.23
C PRO A 134 25.75 -0.95 -14.15
N GLY A 135 25.91 -2.27 -14.34
CA GLY A 135 26.58 -3.12 -13.35
C GLY A 135 25.76 -3.45 -12.09
N ARG A 136 24.44 -3.17 -12.06
CA ARG A 136 23.55 -3.46 -10.92
C ARG A 136 24.00 -2.77 -9.62
N THR A 137 24.38 -1.50 -9.71
CA THR A 137 24.93 -0.70 -8.60
C THR A 137 23.87 0.07 -7.81
N GLU A 138 22.66 0.27 -8.37
CA GLU A 138 21.62 1.10 -7.76
C GLU A 138 20.49 0.24 -7.19
N PRO A 139 20.28 0.21 -5.87
CA PRO A 139 19.15 -0.50 -5.28
C PRO A 139 17.85 0.27 -5.48
N GLN A 140 16.83 -0.41 -5.99
CA GLN A 140 15.50 0.16 -6.22
C GLN A 140 14.42 -0.68 -5.53
N SER A 141 13.54 -0.02 -4.79
CA SER A 141 12.37 -0.67 -4.18
C SER A 141 11.25 -0.84 -5.22
N VAL A 142 10.79 -2.08 -5.38
CA VAL A 142 9.67 -2.45 -6.26
C VAL A 142 8.58 -3.07 -5.40
N PHE A 143 7.35 -2.59 -5.58
CA PHE A 143 6.18 -3.19 -4.93
C PHE A 143 5.73 -4.42 -5.72
N VAL A 144 5.91 -5.59 -5.13
CA VAL A 144 5.46 -6.86 -5.69
C VAL A 144 3.98 -7.01 -5.39
N LEU A 145 3.18 -7.01 -6.45
CA LEU A 145 1.73 -7.16 -6.37
C LEU A 145 1.35 -8.51 -5.76
N PRO A 146 0.23 -8.57 -5.02
CA PRO A 146 -0.28 -9.83 -4.53
C PRO A 146 -0.72 -10.69 -5.71
N TYR A 147 -0.44 -11.97 -5.62
CA TYR A 147 -0.81 -12.94 -6.66
C TYR A 147 -1.24 -14.25 -6.01
N GLN A 148 -1.90 -15.08 -6.79
CA GLN A 148 -2.28 -16.42 -6.37
C GLN A 148 -1.52 -17.43 -7.20
N THR A 149 -1.02 -18.46 -6.54
CA THR A 149 -0.48 -19.62 -7.22
C THR A 149 -1.65 -20.47 -7.72
N HIS A 150 -1.41 -21.21 -8.79
CA HIS A 150 -2.38 -22.13 -9.40
C HIS A 150 -3.72 -21.47 -9.76
N LYS A 151 -3.67 -20.32 -10.45
CA LYS A 151 -4.87 -19.56 -10.88
C LYS A 151 -5.76 -20.37 -11.82
N GLU A 152 -5.17 -21.26 -12.58
CA GLU A 152 -5.85 -22.21 -13.46
C GLU A 152 -6.83 -23.12 -12.70
N LEU A 153 -6.51 -23.48 -11.44
CA LEU A 153 -7.40 -24.29 -10.61
C LEU A 153 -8.59 -23.51 -10.05
N LEU A 154 -8.55 -22.17 -10.13
CA LEU A 154 -9.63 -21.29 -9.69
C LEU A 154 -10.62 -20.95 -10.81
N GLY A 155 -10.40 -21.47 -12.03
CA GLY A 155 -11.18 -21.06 -13.21
C GLY A 155 -11.07 -19.57 -13.52
N LEU A 156 -10.05 -18.91 -12.96
CA LEU A 156 -9.84 -17.49 -13.11
C LEU A 156 -8.86 -17.23 -14.26
N ASP A 157 -9.38 -16.75 -15.37
CA ASP A 157 -8.57 -16.16 -16.44
C ASP A 157 -8.16 -14.74 -16.00
N VAL A 158 -7.27 -14.66 -15.01
CA VAL A 158 -6.89 -13.36 -14.46
C VAL A 158 -5.93 -12.72 -15.43
N GLU A 159 -6.44 -11.71 -16.15
CA GLU A 159 -5.68 -10.71 -16.88
C GLU A 159 -4.41 -10.40 -16.07
N ARG A 160 -3.23 -10.72 -16.63
CA ARG A 160 -1.98 -10.32 -16.00
C ARG A 160 -2.07 -8.80 -15.92
N ILE A 161 -2.12 -8.24 -14.72
CA ILE A 161 -1.92 -6.80 -14.54
C ILE A 161 -0.46 -6.56 -14.92
N VAL A 162 -0.20 -6.40 -16.22
CA VAL A 162 1.04 -5.88 -16.75
C VAL A 162 0.99 -4.42 -16.37
N VAL A 163 1.58 -4.10 -15.22
CA VAL A 163 1.79 -2.71 -14.88
C VAL A 163 2.82 -2.21 -15.89
N PRO A 164 2.47 -1.27 -16.80
CA PRO A 164 3.43 -0.81 -17.78
C PRO A 164 4.60 -0.18 -17.03
N VAL A 165 5.76 -0.83 -17.11
CA VAL A 165 7.00 -0.19 -16.71
C VAL A 165 7.24 0.87 -17.76
N ARG A 166 7.00 2.15 -17.43
CA ARG A 166 7.54 3.23 -18.25
C ARG A 166 9.05 3.03 -18.27
N ALA A 167 9.57 2.63 -19.44
CA ALA A 167 10.99 2.73 -19.72
C ALA A 167 11.35 4.21 -19.52
N VAL A 168 12.27 4.45 -18.61
CA VAL A 168 12.93 5.75 -18.45
C VAL A 168 14.16 5.69 -19.33
#